data_AF-A0A940ZP82-F1
#
_entry.id   AF-A0A940ZP82-F1
#
_cell.length_a   1.000
_cell.length_b   1.000
_cell.length_c   1.000
_cell.angle_alpha   90.00
_cell.angle_beta   90.00
_cell.angle_gamma   90.00
#
_symmetry.space_group_name_H-M   'P 1'
#
loop_
_entity.id
_entity.type
_entity.pdbx_description
1 polymer ?
#
loop_
_entity_poly.entity_id
_entity_poly.type
_entity_poly.pdbx_seq_one_letter_code
_entity_poly.pdbx_strand_id
1 'polypeptide(L)'
;MGKVEVFENKRPVLGINSLGRIGKLTLWHHVARKYFQEIVVNLGRDVGNGIPAIAQIIEKDATYGSMHHFLYGIKSKRLIEIVDEKKGKLLIDGIPVTILREKRNPAEIGWRDHSVDLVIEATGKFQDPTIAADDKGGSIKGHLASGAKAVINSSAFKIKNKALSMPDDAVTLIYGINHTAFDYKKHKVLSAASCTTTGLAHMIKPLLNNAATSKILTASMSTVHAVTNTQSILDKSPKAGEKDLRKNRSTLNNIILTSTNAAAALIQVIPEVKDIGFMADSIRVPTTTESLIVLNLTFQTRAGADGKKESVTTKMLNDIYQKAGDNDPEHLVIFTMEQNVSTDLIGTDAAIVIEGQFNHTRTAFIDVDVAGIPNIPEELVKALPQGTMRVPVVHAKIFGWYDNEYGSYTNRMGDLAVYVHKSMS
;
A
#
# COMPACT_ATOMS: atom_id res chain seq x y z
N MET A 1 27.50 -39.50 24.09
CA MET A 1 26.46 -38.49 24.43
C MET A 1 26.60 -37.33 23.45
N GLY A 2 25.88 -37.38 22.33
CA GLY A 2 25.80 -36.25 21.41
C GLY A 2 24.88 -35.20 22.01
N LYS A 3 25.36 -33.98 22.17
CA LYS A 3 24.52 -32.83 22.55
C LYS A 3 23.56 -32.58 21.39
N VAL A 4 22.28 -32.83 21.64
CA VAL A 4 21.19 -32.32 20.81
C VAL A 4 21.21 -30.80 20.96
N GLU A 5 21.56 -30.08 19.90
CA GLU A 5 21.26 -28.66 19.82
C GLU A 5 19.74 -28.51 19.70
N VAL A 6 19.09 -28.28 20.83
CA VAL A 6 17.71 -27.81 20.87
C VAL A 6 17.76 -26.34 20.45
N PHE A 7 17.57 -26.06 19.17
CA PHE A 7 17.11 -24.74 18.76
C PHE A 7 15.70 -24.59 19.36
N GLU A 8 15.59 -23.96 20.53
CA GLU A 8 14.33 -23.40 21.01
C GLU A 8 13.91 -22.33 20.00
N ASN A 9 13.25 -22.73 18.91
CA ASN A 9 12.63 -21.80 17.98
C ASN A 9 11.50 -21.10 18.72
N LYS A 10 11.82 -19.96 19.33
CA LYS A 10 10.85 -19.02 19.88
C LYS A 10 9.75 -18.80 18.85
N ARG A 11 8.50 -19.02 19.24
CA ARG A 11 7.34 -18.89 18.36
C ARG A 11 7.26 -17.45 17.82
N PRO A 12 7.04 -17.24 16.51
CA PRO A 12 6.91 -15.90 15.94
C PRO A 12 5.63 -15.23 16.45
N VAL A 13 5.76 -14.07 17.10
CA VAL A 13 4.62 -13.33 17.68
C VAL A 13 4.43 -11.98 17.01
N LEU A 14 3.21 -11.71 16.53
CA LEU A 14 2.82 -10.44 15.91
C LEU A 14 2.03 -9.56 16.88
N GLY A 15 2.41 -8.29 17.00
CA GLY A 15 1.60 -7.25 17.61
C GLY A 15 0.78 -6.50 16.55
N ILE A 16 -0.48 -6.17 16.86
CA ILE A 16 -1.30 -5.28 16.04
C ILE A 16 -1.81 -4.16 16.95
N ASN A 17 -1.43 -2.92 16.66
CA ASN A 17 -1.92 -1.75 17.41
C ASN A 17 -3.14 -1.15 16.69
N SER A 18 -4.30 -1.19 17.36
CA SER A 18 -5.65 -0.89 16.86
C SER A 18 -6.36 -2.05 16.18
N LEU A 19 -7.65 -2.21 16.50
CA LEU A 19 -8.60 -3.05 15.77
C LEU A 19 -9.54 -2.17 14.91
N GLY A 20 -8.96 -1.20 14.21
CA GLY A 20 -9.66 -0.42 13.18
C GLY A 20 -9.85 -1.24 11.89
N ARG A 21 -10.16 -0.56 10.78
CA ARG A 21 -10.40 -1.22 9.49
C ARG A 21 -9.22 -2.08 9.03
N ILE A 22 -8.03 -1.49 8.90
CA ILE A 22 -6.82 -2.21 8.47
C ILE A 22 -6.34 -3.19 9.55
N GLY A 23 -6.38 -2.83 10.84
CA GLY A 23 -5.95 -3.71 11.92
C GLY A 23 -6.77 -5.00 12.02
N LYS A 24 -8.10 -4.90 11.85
CA LYS A 24 -8.99 -6.06 11.78
C LYS A 24 -8.67 -6.97 10.59
N LEU A 25 -8.51 -6.39 9.40
CA LEU A 25 -8.18 -7.15 8.20
C LEU A 25 -6.77 -7.79 8.28
N THR A 26 -5.83 -7.11 8.92
CA THR A 26 -4.48 -7.63 9.21
C THR A 26 -4.55 -8.86 10.12
N LEU A 27 -5.41 -8.82 11.15
CA LEU A 27 -5.69 -9.99 11.98
C LEU A 27 -6.26 -11.14 11.13
N TRP A 28 -7.24 -10.88 10.27
CA TRP A 28 -7.82 -11.90 9.39
C TRP A 28 -6.76 -12.54 8.49
N HIS A 29 -5.93 -11.72 7.83
CA HIS A 29 -4.85 -12.18 6.97
C HIS A 29 -3.87 -13.10 7.72
N HIS A 30 -3.36 -12.67 8.87
CA HIS A 30 -2.35 -13.46 9.58
C HIS A 30 -2.91 -14.71 10.27
N VAL A 31 -4.17 -14.67 10.71
CA VAL A 31 -4.87 -15.87 11.18
C VAL A 31 -5.01 -16.91 10.06
N ALA A 32 -5.43 -16.49 8.86
CA ALA A 32 -5.57 -17.39 7.72
C ALA A 32 -4.21 -17.95 7.26
N ARG A 33 -3.17 -17.12 7.29
CA ARG A 33 -1.82 -17.49 6.85
C ARG A 33 -1.08 -18.42 7.82
N LYS A 34 -1.41 -18.37 9.11
CA LYS A 34 -0.83 -19.22 10.19
C LYS A 34 0.71 -19.18 10.29
N TYR A 35 1.34 -18.10 9.80
CA TYR A 35 2.78 -17.90 9.93
C TYR A 35 3.18 -17.46 11.34
N PHE A 36 2.52 -16.41 11.86
CA PHE A 36 2.66 -15.99 13.25
C PHE A 36 1.83 -16.94 14.12
N GLN A 37 2.48 -17.57 15.09
CA GLN A 37 1.86 -18.60 15.92
C GLN A 37 1.13 -18.02 17.13
N GLU A 38 1.27 -16.72 17.39
CA GLU A 38 0.52 -15.97 18.38
C GLU A 38 0.36 -14.51 17.91
N ILE A 39 -0.80 -13.91 18.19
CA ILE A 39 -1.08 -12.51 17.83
C ILE A 39 -1.56 -11.75 19.07
N VAL A 40 -1.04 -10.54 19.27
CA VAL A 40 -1.43 -9.65 20.36
C VAL A 40 -2.03 -8.39 19.76
N VAL A 41 -3.29 -8.11 20.05
CA VAL A 41 -3.99 -6.93 19.52
C VAL A 41 -4.21 -5.91 20.64
N ASN A 42 -3.69 -4.70 20.50
CA ASN A 42 -3.96 -3.61 21.41
C ASN A 42 -5.10 -2.72 20.92
N LEU A 43 -6.13 -2.51 21.74
CA LEU A 43 -7.18 -1.53 21.51
C LEU A 43 -6.99 -0.27 22.37
N GLY A 44 -6.19 -0.35 23.44
CA GLY A 44 -5.87 0.77 24.34
C GLY A 44 -7.08 1.39 25.06
N ARG A 45 -8.22 0.70 25.06
CA ARG A 45 -9.43 1.05 25.82
C ARG A 45 -10.37 -0.15 25.89
N ASP A 46 -11.32 -0.09 26.80
CA ASP A 46 -12.50 -0.94 26.74
C ASP A 46 -13.37 -0.64 25.51
N VAL A 47 -14.00 -1.69 24.99
CA VAL A 47 -14.83 -1.68 23.79
C VAL A 47 -16.08 -2.50 24.03
N GLY A 48 -17.24 -1.90 23.72
CA GLY A 48 -18.54 -2.56 23.85
C GLY A 48 -18.78 -3.10 25.26
N ASN A 49 -19.32 -4.31 25.32
CA ASN A 49 -19.57 -5.05 26.56
C ASN A 49 -18.46 -6.09 26.86
N GLY A 50 -17.21 -5.85 26.42
CA GLY A 50 -16.08 -6.72 26.68
C GLY A 50 -15.70 -7.63 25.50
N ILE A 51 -15.13 -8.79 25.81
CA ILE A 51 -14.58 -9.70 24.80
C ILE A 51 -15.64 -10.22 23.81
N PRO A 52 -16.91 -10.50 24.20
CA PRO A 52 -17.95 -10.87 23.24
C PRO A 52 -18.18 -9.82 22.14
N ALA A 53 -18.24 -8.53 22.48
CA ALA A 53 -18.34 -7.47 21.48
C ALA A 53 -17.10 -7.40 20.57
N ILE A 54 -15.91 -7.56 21.14
CA ILE A 54 -14.67 -7.56 20.36
C ILE A 54 -14.63 -8.74 19.39
N ALA A 55 -15.00 -9.95 19.84
CA ALA A 55 -15.13 -11.12 18.98
C ALA A 55 -16.13 -10.88 17.84
N GLN A 56 -17.27 -10.24 18.12
CA GLN A 56 -18.25 -9.89 17.08
C GLN A 56 -17.70 -8.87 16.07
N ILE A 57 -16.96 -7.85 16.51
CA ILE A 57 -16.31 -6.85 15.63
C ILE A 57 -15.25 -7.52 14.75
N ILE A 58 -14.46 -8.45 15.32
CA ILE A 58 -13.51 -9.26 14.55
C ILE A 58 -14.27 -10.10 13.54
N GLU A 59 -15.38 -10.73 13.91
CA GLU A 59 -16.07 -11.67 13.02
C GLU A 59 -16.84 -10.99 11.87
N LYS A 60 -17.53 -9.87 12.12
CA LYS A 60 -18.53 -9.31 11.21
C LYS A 60 -18.01 -8.12 10.42
N ASP A 61 -18.06 -8.18 9.09
CA ASP A 61 -17.67 -7.10 8.19
C ASP A 61 -18.77 -6.78 7.17
N ALA A 62 -18.99 -5.49 6.90
CA ALA A 62 -20.01 -5.05 5.94
C ALA A 62 -19.57 -5.17 4.47
N THR A 63 -18.26 -5.16 4.21
CA THR A 63 -17.71 -5.28 2.85
C THR A 63 -17.42 -6.73 2.51
N TYR A 64 -16.78 -7.45 3.44
CA TYR A 64 -16.30 -8.81 3.20
C TYR A 64 -17.22 -9.89 3.80
N GLY A 65 -18.31 -9.51 4.48
CA GLY A 65 -19.18 -10.44 5.18
C GLY A 65 -18.57 -10.95 6.49
N SER A 66 -18.96 -12.15 6.94
CA SER A 66 -18.33 -12.75 8.13
C SER A 66 -16.98 -13.37 7.80
N MET A 67 -16.02 -13.25 8.71
CA MET A 67 -14.64 -13.73 8.55
C MET A 67 -14.55 -15.16 8.02
N HIS A 68 -15.34 -16.08 8.58
CA HIS A 68 -15.33 -17.48 8.15
C HIS A 68 -15.87 -17.67 6.72
N HIS A 69 -16.95 -16.96 6.36
CA HIS A 69 -17.47 -17.01 4.99
C HIS A 69 -16.48 -16.42 3.99
N PHE A 70 -15.81 -15.34 4.38
CA PHE A 70 -14.81 -14.70 3.55
C PHE A 70 -13.58 -15.59 3.33
N LEU A 71 -13.02 -16.15 4.42
CA LEU A 71 -11.80 -16.97 4.34
C LEU A 71 -12.03 -18.38 3.80
N TYR A 72 -13.17 -19.01 4.11
CA TYR A 72 -13.41 -20.44 3.88
C TYR A 72 -14.74 -20.75 3.19
N GLY A 73 -15.45 -19.73 2.69
CA GLY A 73 -16.70 -19.88 1.96
C GLY A 73 -17.93 -20.14 2.83
N ILE A 74 -19.10 -20.17 2.19
CA ILE A 74 -20.43 -20.17 2.83
C ILE A 74 -20.74 -21.41 3.70
N LYS A 75 -19.98 -22.50 3.55
CA LYS A 75 -20.16 -23.75 4.31
C LYS A 75 -19.32 -23.80 5.58
N SER A 76 -18.47 -22.79 5.80
CA SER A 76 -17.60 -22.71 6.97
C SER A 76 -18.39 -22.41 8.25
N LYS A 77 -17.78 -22.75 9.39
CA LYS A 77 -18.31 -22.44 10.72
C LYS A 77 -17.57 -21.25 11.31
N ARG A 78 -18.13 -20.66 12.37
CA ARG A 78 -17.43 -19.63 13.15
C ARG A 78 -16.08 -20.14 13.63
N LEU A 79 -15.08 -19.25 13.62
CA LEU A 79 -13.68 -19.57 13.90
C LEU A 79 -13.17 -19.01 15.23
N ILE A 80 -13.97 -18.20 15.93
CA ILE A 80 -13.55 -17.50 17.15
C ILE A 80 -14.10 -18.21 18.37
N GLU A 81 -13.21 -18.59 19.27
CA GLU A 81 -13.50 -19.13 20.59
C GLU A 81 -12.96 -18.18 21.66
N ILE A 82 -13.76 -17.88 22.67
CA ILE A 82 -13.33 -17.09 23.83
C ILE A 82 -12.76 -18.06 24.86
N VAL A 83 -11.46 -17.98 25.11
CA VAL A 83 -10.74 -18.89 26.01
C VAL A 83 -10.73 -18.34 27.44
N ASP A 84 -10.47 -17.04 27.60
CA ASP A 84 -10.52 -16.35 28.89
C ASP A 84 -10.94 -14.90 28.67
N GLU A 85 -12.19 -14.59 29.00
CA GLU A 85 -12.75 -13.25 28.83
C GLU A 85 -12.04 -12.19 29.70
N LYS A 86 -11.66 -12.53 30.94
CA LYS A 86 -11.03 -11.57 31.85
C LYS A 86 -9.64 -11.20 31.37
N LYS A 87 -8.88 -12.17 30.84
CA LYS A 87 -7.54 -11.95 30.30
C LYS A 87 -7.51 -11.60 28.81
N GLY A 88 -8.67 -11.46 28.18
CA GLY A 88 -8.78 -11.13 26.76
C GLY A 88 -8.19 -12.18 25.82
N LYS A 89 -8.24 -13.46 26.20
CA LYS A 89 -7.69 -14.55 25.38
C LYS A 89 -8.75 -15.15 24.48
N LEU A 90 -8.42 -15.22 23.20
CA LEU A 90 -9.21 -15.82 22.13
C LEU A 90 -8.38 -16.92 21.47
N LEU A 91 -9.06 -17.89 20.86
CA LEU A 91 -8.51 -18.79 19.87
C LEU A 91 -9.24 -18.51 18.56
N ILE A 92 -8.51 -18.08 17.53
CA ILE A 92 -9.10 -17.75 16.23
C ILE A 92 -8.49 -18.66 15.17
N ASP A 93 -9.28 -19.59 14.64
CA ASP A 93 -8.84 -20.59 13.66
C ASP A 93 -7.55 -21.34 14.06
N GLY A 94 -7.47 -21.67 15.36
CA GLY A 94 -6.33 -22.34 15.97
C GLY A 94 -5.16 -21.42 16.36
N ILE A 95 -5.23 -20.12 16.08
CA ILE A 95 -4.19 -19.14 16.45
C ILE A 95 -4.58 -18.46 17.77
N PRO A 96 -3.74 -18.54 18.82
CA PRO A 96 -3.92 -17.77 20.05
C PRO A 96 -3.88 -16.26 19.78
N VAL A 97 -4.90 -15.55 20.25
CA VAL A 97 -5.00 -14.09 20.15
C VAL A 97 -5.24 -13.47 21.53
N THR A 98 -4.38 -12.56 21.93
CA THR A 98 -4.52 -11.82 23.20
C THR A 98 -4.93 -10.37 22.94
N ILE A 99 -5.98 -9.91 23.62
CA ILE A 99 -6.56 -8.57 23.47
C ILE A 99 -6.17 -7.66 24.64
N LEU A 100 -5.41 -6.61 24.36
CA LEU A 100 -5.01 -5.58 25.33
C LEU A 100 -5.93 -4.35 25.26
N ARG A 101 -6.30 -3.79 26.40
CA ARG A 101 -7.35 -2.74 26.50
C ARG A 101 -7.01 -1.55 27.38
N GLU A 102 -5.77 -1.43 27.86
CA GLU A 102 -5.45 -0.43 28.88
C GLU A 102 -4.66 0.75 28.31
N LYS A 103 -3.64 0.48 27.50
CA LYS A 103 -2.60 1.47 27.15
C LYS A 103 -2.74 1.99 25.73
N ARG A 104 -2.86 3.32 25.60
CA ARG A 104 -2.90 4.01 24.30
C ARG A 104 -1.54 4.49 23.81
N ASN A 105 -0.61 4.74 24.74
CA ASN A 105 0.73 5.17 24.39
C ASN A 105 1.55 3.94 23.96
N PRO A 106 2.10 3.90 22.73
CA PRO A 106 2.96 2.81 22.24
C PRO A 106 4.07 2.36 23.19
N ALA A 107 4.67 3.30 23.93
CA ALA A 107 5.75 3.03 24.89
C ALA A 107 5.29 2.26 26.14
N GLU A 108 3.98 2.27 26.44
CA GLU A 108 3.42 1.67 27.64
C GLU A 108 2.71 0.32 27.39
N ILE A 109 2.58 -0.13 26.13
CA ILE A 109 1.75 -1.31 25.80
C ILE A 109 2.30 -2.61 26.41
N GLY A 110 3.62 -2.71 26.64
CA GLY A 110 4.23 -3.90 27.23
C GLY A 110 4.43 -5.06 26.24
N TRP A 111 4.81 -4.78 24.99
CA TRP A 111 5.06 -5.80 23.96
C TRP A 111 6.06 -6.89 24.39
N ARG A 112 7.06 -6.52 25.22
CA ARG A 112 8.04 -7.45 25.79
C ARG A 112 7.39 -8.57 26.59
N ASP A 113 6.36 -8.24 27.37
CA ASP A 113 5.68 -9.19 28.27
C ASP A 113 4.92 -10.26 27.49
N HIS A 114 4.60 -9.96 26.23
CA HIS A 114 3.96 -10.87 25.29
C HIS A 114 4.91 -11.41 24.22
N SER A 115 6.22 -11.21 24.37
CA SER A 115 7.23 -11.71 23.44
C SER A 115 7.05 -11.26 21.97
N VAL A 116 6.34 -10.16 21.72
CA VAL A 116 6.06 -9.64 20.37
C VAL A 116 7.35 -9.29 19.64
N ASP A 117 7.55 -9.84 18.43
CA ASP A 117 8.73 -9.59 17.61
C ASP A 117 8.53 -8.39 16.68
N LEU A 118 7.37 -8.32 16.01
CA LEU A 118 7.02 -7.31 15.01
C LEU A 118 5.67 -6.68 15.35
N VAL A 119 5.52 -5.37 15.16
CA VAL A 119 4.25 -4.67 15.36
C VAL A 119 3.73 -4.09 14.05
N ILE A 120 2.43 -4.26 13.76
CA ILE A 120 1.70 -3.47 12.79
C ILE A 120 1.02 -2.30 13.50
N GLU A 121 1.44 -1.08 13.18
CA GLU A 121 0.84 0.15 13.67
C GLU A 121 -0.34 0.54 12.75
N ALA A 122 -1.57 0.32 13.23
CA ALA A 122 -2.83 0.49 12.49
C ALA A 122 -3.82 1.48 13.12
N THR A 123 -3.33 2.37 14.01
CA THR A 123 -4.14 3.46 14.57
C THR A 123 -4.31 4.62 13.58
N GLY A 124 -3.34 4.81 12.68
CA GLY A 124 -3.24 5.98 11.82
C GLY A 124 -2.84 7.27 12.56
N LYS A 125 -2.51 7.19 13.85
CA LYS A 125 -2.08 8.33 14.68
C LYS A 125 -0.56 8.49 14.70
N PHE A 126 0.17 7.38 14.82
CA PHE A 126 1.63 7.36 15.00
C PHE A 126 2.34 7.17 13.66
N GLN A 127 2.31 8.20 12.81
CA GLN A 127 2.80 8.14 11.42
C GLN A 127 4.09 8.94 11.19
N ASP A 128 4.59 9.64 12.20
CA ASP A 128 5.77 10.49 12.07
C ASP A 128 6.99 9.75 12.67
N PRO A 129 7.94 9.29 11.84
CA PRO A 129 9.09 8.52 12.31
C PRO A 129 10.13 9.40 13.03
N THR A 130 10.02 10.73 13.00
CA THR A 130 10.99 11.63 13.65
C THR A 130 10.66 11.88 15.12
N ILE A 131 9.49 11.46 15.60
CA ILE A 131 9.05 11.69 16.99
C ILE A 131 9.74 10.68 17.91
N ALA A 132 10.32 11.18 19.00
CA ALA A 132 11.05 10.38 19.98
C ALA A 132 10.15 9.37 20.69
N ALA A 133 10.74 8.27 21.17
CA ALA A 133 10.00 7.16 21.80
C ALA A 133 9.28 7.56 23.10
N ASP A 134 9.78 8.59 23.79
CA ASP A 134 9.33 9.10 25.08
C ASP A 134 8.37 10.31 24.96
N ASP A 135 7.93 10.65 23.74
CA ASP A 135 6.97 11.73 23.52
C ASP A 135 5.66 11.46 24.30
N LYS A 136 5.19 12.46 25.06
CA LYS A 136 4.00 12.36 25.90
C LYS A 136 2.72 12.06 25.10
N GLY A 137 2.67 12.45 23.84
CA GLY A 137 1.56 12.17 22.92
C GLY A 137 1.58 10.76 22.32
N GLY A 138 2.69 10.02 22.53
CA GLY A 138 3.02 8.74 21.95
C GLY A 138 3.64 8.86 20.55
N SER A 139 4.49 7.90 20.20
CA SER A 139 5.16 7.84 18.89
C SER A 139 5.30 6.41 18.39
N ILE A 140 5.57 6.26 17.10
CA ILE A 140 5.76 4.94 16.50
C ILE A 140 6.98 4.22 17.10
N LYS A 141 8.03 4.98 17.46
CA LYS A 141 9.24 4.47 18.13
C LYS A 141 8.95 3.97 19.55
N GLY A 142 7.85 4.38 20.17
CA GLY A 142 7.40 3.84 21.45
C GLY A 142 7.15 2.33 21.41
N HIS A 143 6.75 1.76 20.26
CA HIS A 143 6.63 0.30 20.12
C HIS A 143 7.96 -0.44 20.29
N LEU A 144 9.06 0.17 19.86
CA LEU A 144 10.40 -0.39 20.05
C LEU A 144 10.79 -0.33 21.53
N ALA A 145 10.52 0.80 22.19
CA ALA A 145 10.76 0.96 23.62
C ALA A 145 9.97 -0.05 24.48
N SER A 146 8.73 -0.36 24.09
CA SER A 146 7.89 -1.34 24.80
C SER A 146 8.23 -2.80 24.49
N GLY A 147 9.17 -3.08 23.58
CA GLY A 147 9.79 -4.39 23.43
C GLY A 147 9.71 -5.04 22.05
N ALA A 148 9.03 -4.41 21.07
CA ALA A 148 9.04 -4.92 19.71
C ALA A 148 10.42 -4.70 19.06
N LYS A 149 10.84 -5.61 18.18
CA LYS A 149 12.14 -5.51 17.48
C LYS A 149 12.07 -4.63 16.24
N ALA A 150 10.89 -4.57 15.59
CA ALA A 150 10.60 -3.69 14.47
C ALA A 150 9.10 -3.32 14.46
N VAL A 151 8.74 -2.26 13.75
CA VAL A 151 7.36 -1.81 13.58
C VAL A 151 7.08 -1.41 12.12
N ILE A 152 5.94 -1.83 11.59
CA ILE A 152 5.44 -1.45 10.26
C ILE A 152 4.23 -0.53 10.43
N ASN A 153 4.35 0.71 9.98
CA ASN A 153 3.24 1.64 9.83
C ASN A 153 2.37 1.24 8.65
N SER A 154 1.08 1.02 8.89
CA SER A 154 0.06 0.75 7.85
C SER A 154 -0.38 2.01 7.10
N SER A 155 0.56 2.93 6.86
CA SER A 155 0.34 4.14 6.06
C SER A 155 1.68 4.73 5.62
N ALA A 156 1.64 5.69 4.69
CA ALA A 156 2.80 6.51 4.38
C ALA A 156 3.22 7.35 5.61
N PHE A 157 4.52 7.49 5.83
CA PHE A 157 5.02 8.39 6.86
C PHE A 157 4.58 9.85 6.63
N LYS A 158 4.35 10.58 7.72
CA LYS A 158 4.00 12.00 7.70
C LYS A 158 4.90 12.77 8.64
N ILE A 159 6.04 13.22 8.11
CA ILE A 159 6.96 14.10 8.82
C ILE A 159 6.33 15.48 8.91
N LYS A 160 5.95 15.91 10.12
CA LYS A 160 5.25 17.20 10.32
C LYS A 160 6.19 18.39 10.16
N ASN A 161 7.43 18.25 10.63
CA ASN A 161 8.45 19.29 10.49
C ASN A 161 9.18 19.12 9.14
N LYS A 162 8.88 19.98 8.17
CA LYS A 162 9.47 19.94 6.83
C LYS A 162 10.99 20.16 6.80
N ALA A 163 11.60 20.65 7.88
CA ALA A 163 13.05 20.77 7.99
C ALA A 163 13.74 19.43 8.33
N LEU A 164 12.97 18.42 8.74
CA LEU A 164 13.49 17.09 9.05
C LEU A 164 13.33 16.16 7.86
N SER A 165 14.34 15.32 7.64
CA SER A 165 14.31 14.22 6.67
C SER A 165 13.88 12.91 7.34
N MET A 166 13.67 11.89 6.52
CA MET A 166 13.48 10.52 7.01
C MET A 166 14.71 10.11 7.86
N PRO A 167 14.52 9.64 9.09
CA PRO A 167 15.61 9.10 9.92
C PRO A 167 16.26 7.88 9.27
N ASP A 168 17.54 7.64 9.56
CA ASP A 168 18.28 6.50 8.98
C ASP A 168 17.72 5.12 9.40
N ASP A 169 17.05 5.04 10.56
CA ASP A 169 16.40 3.83 11.05
C ASP A 169 15.00 3.61 10.48
N ALA A 170 14.53 4.51 9.61
CA ALA A 170 13.22 4.48 9.00
C ALA A 170 13.27 4.26 7.48
N VAL A 171 12.35 3.46 6.95
CA VAL A 171 12.30 3.14 5.51
C VAL A 171 10.88 2.89 5.01
N THR A 172 10.58 3.31 3.78
CA THR A 172 9.32 2.97 3.10
C THR A 172 9.55 1.77 2.18
N LEU A 173 8.79 0.70 2.37
CA LEU A 173 8.91 -0.54 1.60
C LEU A 173 7.56 -0.97 1.05
N ILE A 174 7.56 -1.40 -0.20
CA ILE A 174 6.43 -2.08 -0.86
C ILE A 174 6.90 -3.49 -1.25
N TYR A 175 6.15 -4.49 -0.78
CA TYR A 175 6.34 -5.89 -1.16
C TYR A 175 6.22 -6.06 -2.67
N GLY A 176 7.06 -6.92 -3.27
CA GLY A 176 7.20 -7.03 -4.73
C GLY A 176 8.00 -5.93 -5.45
N ILE A 177 8.24 -4.78 -4.80
CA ILE A 177 8.90 -3.62 -5.47
C ILE A 177 10.31 -3.36 -4.93
N ASN A 178 10.42 -3.01 -3.65
CA ASN A 178 11.70 -2.66 -3.02
C ASN A 178 11.90 -3.30 -1.64
N HIS A 179 11.02 -4.23 -1.24
CA HIS A 179 11.11 -4.93 0.06
C HIS A 179 12.46 -5.59 0.34
N THR A 180 13.20 -6.00 -0.70
CA THR A 180 14.55 -6.58 -0.57
C THR A 180 15.61 -5.58 -0.08
N ALA A 181 15.31 -4.27 -0.09
CA ALA A 181 16.17 -3.24 0.49
C ALA A 181 16.10 -3.20 2.03
N PHE A 182 15.27 -4.04 2.67
CA PHE A 182 15.21 -4.13 4.11
C PHE A 182 16.52 -4.66 4.70
N ASP A 183 17.18 -3.86 5.53
CA ASP A 183 18.31 -4.26 6.37
C ASP A 183 17.89 -4.19 7.84
N TYR A 184 17.75 -5.35 8.51
CA TYR A 184 17.35 -5.39 9.91
C TYR A 184 18.36 -4.71 10.85
N LYS A 185 19.65 -4.64 10.52
CA LYS A 185 20.64 -3.96 11.37
C LYS A 185 20.38 -2.46 11.43
N LYS A 186 19.82 -1.90 10.36
CA LYS A 186 19.56 -0.48 10.21
C LYS A 186 18.08 -0.13 10.43
N HIS A 187 17.18 -0.77 9.72
CA HIS A 187 15.76 -0.40 9.63
C HIS A 187 14.96 -1.03 10.77
N LYS A 188 14.37 -0.17 11.62
CA LYS A 188 13.51 -0.58 12.75
C LYS A 188 12.08 -0.04 12.63
N VAL A 189 11.91 1.06 11.89
CA VAL A 189 10.61 1.73 11.70
C VAL A 189 10.27 1.73 10.21
N LEU A 190 9.33 0.90 9.80
CA LEU A 190 9.00 0.71 8.40
C LEU A 190 7.66 1.39 8.08
N SER A 191 7.48 1.83 6.84
CA SER A 191 6.19 2.21 6.28
C SER A 191 5.84 1.25 5.16
N ALA A 192 4.64 0.66 5.21
CA ALA A 192 4.05 -0.11 4.12
C ALA A 192 3.38 0.79 3.06
N ALA A 193 3.82 2.05 2.95
CA ALA A 193 3.26 3.08 2.07
C ALA A 193 1.71 3.18 2.16
N SER A 194 1.05 3.48 1.06
CA SER A 194 -0.42 3.55 0.96
C SER A 194 -0.93 2.57 -0.09
N CYS A 195 -2.21 2.18 -0.01
CA CYS A 195 -2.87 1.33 -1.00
C CYS A 195 -2.67 1.81 -2.45
N THR A 196 -2.88 3.11 -2.72
CA THR A 196 -2.65 3.68 -4.05
C THR A 196 -1.18 3.62 -4.47
N THR A 197 -0.23 3.87 -3.55
CA THR A 197 1.21 3.76 -3.87
C THR A 197 1.59 2.32 -4.18
N THR A 198 1.05 1.35 -3.44
CA THR A 198 1.25 -0.08 -3.69
C THR A 198 0.76 -0.46 -5.09
N GLY A 199 -0.49 -0.17 -5.43
CA GLY A 199 -1.03 -0.46 -6.76
C GLY A 199 -0.25 0.25 -7.87
N LEU A 200 0.01 1.56 -7.72
CA LEU A 200 0.73 2.35 -8.71
C LEU A 200 2.17 1.85 -8.94
N ALA A 201 2.87 1.45 -7.89
CA ALA A 201 4.23 0.91 -8.02
C ALA A 201 4.24 -0.38 -8.87
N HIS A 202 3.25 -1.25 -8.67
CA HIS A 202 3.07 -2.46 -9.47
C HIS A 202 2.59 -2.19 -10.90
N MET A 203 1.95 -1.04 -11.17
CA MET A 203 1.67 -0.60 -12.55
C MET A 203 2.91 -0.04 -13.27
N ILE A 204 3.76 0.71 -12.56
CA ILE A 204 4.89 1.44 -13.15
C ILE A 204 6.12 0.54 -13.33
N LYS A 205 6.42 -0.35 -12.39
CA LYS A 205 7.64 -1.16 -12.43
C LYS A 205 7.76 -2.03 -13.69
N PRO A 206 6.72 -2.75 -14.16
CA PRO A 206 6.79 -3.51 -15.41
C PRO A 206 7.11 -2.65 -16.64
N LEU A 207 6.57 -1.43 -16.68
CA LEU A 207 6.82 -0.49 -17.78
C LEU A 207 8.26 0.03 -17.78
N LEU A 208 8.81 0.33 -16.59
CA LEU A 208 10.20 0.78 -16.45
C LEU A 208 11.20 -0.33 -16.80
N ASN A 209 10.87 -1.59 -16.48
CA ASN A 209 11.72 -2.74 -16.79
C ASN A 209 11.72 -3.11 -18.28
N ASN A 210 10.77 -2.63 -19.07
CA ASN A 210 10.70 -2.92 -20.51
C ASN A 210 11.41 -1.85 -21.34
N ALA A 211 12.30 -2.27 -22.25
CA ALA A 211 13.11 -1.36 -23.05
C ALA A 211 12.31 -0.35 -23.88
N ALA A 212 11.15 -0.74 -24.43
CA ALA A 212 10.31 0.12 -25.27
C ALA A 212 9.53 1.17 -24.48
N THR A 213 9.20 0.89 -23.20
CA THR A 213 8.39 1.77 -22.34
C THR A 213 9.19 2.43 -21.22
N SER A 214 10.45 2.06 -21.03
CA SER A 214 11.33 2.59 -19.96
C SER A 214 11.55 4.10 -20.01
N LYS A 215 11.39 4.73 -21.18
CA LYS A 215 11.53 6.18 -21.37
C LYS A 215 10.18 6.86 -21.30
N ILE A 216 9.69 7.04 -20.09
CA ILE A 216 8.49 7.82 -19.77
C ILE A 216 8.88 9.30 -19.69
N LEU A 217 8.25 10.14 -20.50
CA LEU A 217 8.45 11.60 -20.52
C LEU A 217 7.60 12.29 -19.44
N THR A 218 6.32 11.94 -19.37
CA THR A 218 5.37 12.50 -18.40
C THR A 218 4.40 11.43 -17.94
N ALA A 219 3.89 11.61 -16.72
CA ALA A 219 2.90 10.74 -16.12
C ALA A 219 1.85 11.57 -15.37
N SER A 220 0.59 11.17 -15.45
CA SER A 220 -0.44 11.67 -14.54
C SER A 220 -1.36 10.53 -14.13
N MET A 221 -1.78 10.52 -12.87
CA MET A 221 -2.76 9.54 -12.41
C MET A 221 -3.87 10.17 -11.59
N SER A 222 -5.08 9.70 -11.82
CA SER A 222 -6.23 9.94 -10.95
C SER A 222 -6.65 8.61 -10.36
N THR A 223 -6.88 8.56 -9.04
CA THR A 223 -7.49 7.37 -8.44
C THR A 223 -8.95 7.63 -8.12
N VAL A 224 -9.85 6.85 -8.73
CA VAL A 224 -11.25 6.76 -8.32
C VAL A 224 -11.28 5.81 -7.14
N HIS A 225 -11.44 6.36 -5.94
CA HIS A 225 -11.14 5.66 -4.72
C HIS A 225 -12.39 5.50 -3.85
N ALA A 226 -12.60 4.29 -3.34
CA ALA A 226 -13.62 4.00 -2.34
C ALA A 226 -13.52 4.89 -1.10
N VAL A 227 -14.61 5.00 -0.36
CA VAL A 227 -14.69 5.83 0.84
C VAL A 227 -13.77 5.30 1.93
N THR A 228 -13.31 6.18 2.83
CA THR A 228 -12.50 5.79 3.99
C THR A 228 -13.03 6.42 5.26
N ASN A 229 -12.63 5.87 6.41
CA ASN A 229 -13.02 6.38 7.75
C ASN A 229 -12.59 7.83 8.04
N THR A 230 -11.77 8.44 7.18
CA THR A 230 -11.40 9.87 7.33
C THR A 230 -12.47 10.82 6.79
N GLN A 231 -13.41 10.32 6.00
CA GLN A 231 -14.52 11.08 5.45
C GLN A 231 -15.74 11.04 6.38
N SER A 232 -16.82 11.71 6.00
CA SER A 232 -17.97 11.96 6.86
C SER A 232 -19.22 11.34 6.27
N ILE A 233 -19.98 10.57 7.07
CA ILE A 233 -21.24 9.96 6.60
C ILE A 233 -22.22 11.06 6.19
N LEU A 234 -22.36 12.07 7.04
CA LEU A 234 -23.14 13.29 6.79
C LEU A 234 -22.22 14.51 6.87
N ASP A 235 -22.72 15.65 6.40
CA ASP A 235 -22.03 16.92 6.51
C ASP A 235 -21.68 17.22 7.98
N LYS A 236 -20.42 17.56 8.26
CA LYS A 236 -19.94 17.91 9.62
C LYS A 236 -19.10 19.17 9.61
N SER A 237 -19.00 19.86 10.75
CA SER A 237 -18.09 21.00 10.86
C SER A 237 -16.62 20.56 10.70
N PRO A 238 -15.79 21.33 9.97
CA PRO A 238 -14.36 21.08 9.86
C PRO A 238 -13.64 21.28 11.19
N LYS A 239 -12.51 20.59 11.37
CA LYS A 239 -11.64 20.85 12.52
C LYS A 239 -10.93 22.18 12.34
N ALA A 240 -10.54 22.82 13.45
CA ALA A 240 -9.73 24.02 13.40
C ALA A 240 -8.45 23.78 12.58
N GLY A 241 -8.18 24.66 11.60
CA GLY A 241 -7.02 24.57 10.70
C GLY A 241 -7.18 23.60 9.52
N GLU A 242 -8.33 22.95 9.36
CA GLU A 242 -8.60 22.09 8.21
C GLU A 242 -8.75 22.91 6.92
N LYS A 243 -7.91 22.61 5.93
CA LYS A 243 -7.86 23.34 4.66
C LYS A 243 -8.76 22.73 3.57
N ASP A 244 -8.97 21.41 3.62
CA ASP A 244 -9.76 20.68 2.63
C ASP A 244 -11.18 20.42 3.15
N LEU A 245 -12.06 21.40 2.94
CA LEU A 245 -13.45 21.36 3.43
C LEU A 245 -14.33 20.31 2.73
N ARG A 246 -13.88 19.74 1.61
CA ARG A 246 -14.67 18.77 0.85
C ARG A 246 -14.83 17.45 1.61
N LYS A 247 -13.86 17.07 2.43
CA LYS A 247 -13.89 15.83 3.26
C LYS A 247 -14.94 15.86 4.36
N ASN A 248 -15.45 17.04 4.65
CA ASN A 248 -16.49 17.26 5.63
C ASN A 248 -17.89 17.08 5.07
N ARG A 249 -18.03 16.92 3.74
CA ARG A 249 -19.30 16.64 3.07
C ARG A 249 -19.62 15.14 3.08
N SER A 250 -20.92 14.82 3.04
CA SER A 250 -21.48 13.46 3.03
C SER A 250 -20.85 12.56 1.96
N THR A 251 -20.42 11.36 2.35
CA THR A 251 -19.89 10.35 1.43
C THR A 251 -20.94 9.60 0.63
N LEU A 252 -22.21 9.64 1.04
CA LEU A 252 -23.27 8.82 0.45
C LEU A 252 -23.71 9.31 -0.94
N ASN A 253 -23.43 10.57 -1.27
CA ASN A 253 -24.00 11.23 -2.45
C ASN A 253 -23.05 12.24 -3.11
N ASN A 254 -21.75 12.19 -2.81
CA ASN A 254 -20.78 13.11 -3.39
C ASN A 254 -19.62 12.38 -4.07
N ILE A 255 -19.13 13.00 -5.14
CA ILE A 255 -17.80 12.76 -5.69
C ILE A 255 -16.86 13.80 -5.08
N ILE A 256 -15.89 13.36 -4.27
CA ILE A 256 -15.04 14.25 -3.47
C ILE A 256 -13.61 14.22 -4.00
N LEU A 257 -13.20 15.33 -4.61
CA LEU A 257 -11.83 15.55 -5.04
C LEU A 257 -10.91 15.72 -3.81
N THR A 258 -9.69 15.18 -3.86
CA THR A 258 -8.65 15.42 -2.85
C THR A 258 -7.25 15.19 -3.42
N SER A 259 -6.24 15.74 -2.75
CA SER A 259 -4.85 15.49 -3.12
C SER A 259 -4.41 14.10 -2.65
N THR A 260 -3.44 13.53 -3.36
CA THR A 260 -2.76 12.30 -2.97
C THR A 260 -1.26 12.51 -3.01
N ASN A 261 -0.54 11.84 -2.10
CA ASN A 261 0.92 11.85 -2.07
C ASN A 261 1.50 10.63 -2.80
N ALA A 262 0.70 9.88 -3.56
CA ALA A 262 1.12 8.63 -4.19
C ALA A 262 2.34 8.81 -5.10
N ALA A 263 2.37 9.86 -5.95
CA ALA A 263 3.50 10.16 -6.82
C ALA A 263 4.79 10.49 -6.03
N ALA A 264 4.68 11.33 -5.00
CA ALA A 264 5.83 11.68 -4.15
C ALA A 264 6.35 10.46 -3.35
N ALA A 265 5.46 9.58 -2.90
CA ALA A 265 5.81 8.35 -2.22
C ALA A 265 6.44 7.34 -3.19
N LEU A 266 6.03 7.33 -4.47
CA LEU A 266 6.58 6.44 -5.49
C LEU A 266 8.09 6.66 -5.68
N ILE A 267 8.56 7.91 -5.60
CA ILE A 267 10.00 8.24 -5.69
C ILE A 267 10.82 7.54 -4.59
N GLN A 268 10.24 7.29 -3.41
CA GLN A 268 10.94 6.62 -2.31
C GLN A 268 11.16 5.12 -2.56
N VAL A 269 10.33 4.51 -3.41
CA VAL A 269 10.35 3.06 -3.68
C VAL A 269 10.83 2.73 -5.09
N ILE A 270 10.73 3.68 -6.03
CA ILE A 270 11.21 3.61 -7.41
C ILE A 270 11.88 4.96 -7.73
N PRO A 271 13.16 5.15 -7.36
CA PRO A 271 13.86 6.43 -7.52
C PRO A 271 13.91 6.97 -8.95
N GLU A 272 13.87 6.09 -9.95
CA GLU A 272 13.85 6.42 -11.38
C GLU A 272 12.65 7.31 -11.77
N VAL A 273 11.58 7.31 -10.95
CA VAL A 273 10.39 8.16 -11.16
C VAL A 273 10.67 9.64 -10.90
N LYS A 274 11.72 9.99 -10.16
CA LYS A 274 12.07 11.38 -9.84
C LYS A 274 12.24 12.25 -11.09
N ASP A 275 12.74 11.66 -12.17
CA ASP A 275 13.03 12.37 -13.42
C ASP A 275 11.84 12.37 -14.39
N ILE A 276 10.68 11.84 -13.97
CA ILE A 276 9.43 11.87 -14.73
C ILE A 276 8.56 13.00 -14.19
N GLY A 277 8.06 13.87 -15.08
CA GLY A 277 7.04 14.85 -14.71
C GLY A 277 5.74 14.16 -14.30
N PHE A 278 5.57 13.90 -13.00
CA PHE A 278 4.49 13.07 -12.44
C PHE A 278 3.50 13.91 -11.62
N MET A 279 2.22 13.89 -12.00
CA MET A 279 1.11 14.44 -11.20
C MET A 279 0.16 13.36 -10.69
N ALA A 280 -0.40 13.53 -9.50
CA ALA A 280 -1.38 12.59 -8.95
C ALA A 280 -2.50 13.28 -8.15
N ASP A 281 -3.72 12.80 -8.35
CA ASP A 281 -4.91 13.23 -7.61
C ASP A 281 -5.83 12.05 -7.25
N SER A 282 -6.81 12.31 -6.38
CA SER A 282 -7.77 11.32 -5.92
C SER A 282 -9.20 11.86 -6.00
N ILE A 283 -10.09 11.02 -6.48
CA ILE A 283 -11.52 11.25 -6.66
C ILE A 283 -12.23 10.22 -5.79
N ARG A 284 -12.83 10.63 -4.67
CA ARG A 284 -13.55 9.71 -3.79
C ARG A 284 -14.97 9.51 -4.30
N VAL A 285 -15.43 8.26 -4.34
CA VAL A 285 -16.78 7.90 -4.80
C VAL A 285 -17.51 7.04 -3.77
N PRO A 286 -18.86 6.97 -3.79
CA PRO A 286 -19.66 6.22 -2.81
C PRO A 286 -19.60 4.68 -2.95
N THR A 287 -18.40 4.09 -2.97
CA THR A 287 -18.18 2.64 -2.92
C THR A 287 -17.45 2.24 -1.64
N THR A 288 -17.65 1.02 -1.17
CA THR A 288 -17.20 0.54 0.15
C THR A 288 -15.75 0.06 0.16
N THR A 289 -15.31 -0.63 -0.89
CA THR A 289 -13.92 -0.93 -1.22
C THR A 289 -13.78 -1.00 -2.73
N GLU A 290 -12.62 -1.43 -3.20
CA GLU A 290 -12.18 -1.49 -4.59
C GLU A 290 -12.06 -0.09 -5.20
N SER A 291 -10.85 0.20 -5.64
CA SER A 291 -10.47 1.49 -6.19
C SER A 291 -9.80 1.29 -7.55
N LEU A 292 -9.83 2.32 -8.38
CA LEU A 292 -9.27 2.30 -9.73
C LEU A 292 -8.18 3.36 -9.84
N ILE A 293 -7.03 3.00 -10.40
CA ILE A 293 -6.02 3.92 -10.89
C ILE A 293 -6.25 4.10 -12.39
N VAL A 294 -6.41 5.36 -12.81
CA VAL A 294 -6.36 5.76 -14.21
C VAL A 294 -5.01 6.42 -14.45
N LEU A 295 -4.10 5.68 -15.07
CA LEU A 295 -2.72 6.10 -15.30
C LEU A 295 -2.54 6.56 -16.74
N ASN A 296 -2.17 7.82 -16.93
CA ASN A 296 -1.82 8.39 -18.23
C ASN A 296 -0.30 8.55 -18.30
N LEU A 297 0.29 8.13 -19.41
CA LEU A 297 1.73 8.15 -19.62
C LEU A 297 2.05 8.63 -21.02
N THR A 298 3.15 9.36 -21.18
CA THR A 298 3.70 9.67 -22.49
C THR A 298 5.07 9.02 -22.62
N PHE A 299 5.22 8.10 -23.56
CA PHE A 299 6.48 7.42 -23.85
C PHE A 299 7.20 8.12 -25.01
N GLN A 300 8.51 8.26 -24.87
CA GLN A 300 9.36 8.56 -26.02
C GLN A 300 9.48 7.30 -26.87
N THR A 301 9.03 7.36 -28.12
CA THR A 301 9.20 6.22 -29.04
C THR A 301 10.56 6.26 -29.71
N ARG A 302 11.08 5.08 -30.05
CA ARG A 302 12.28 4.93 -30.87
C ARG A 302 11.85 4.54 -32.29
N ALA A 303 12.48 5.14 -33.29
CA ALA A 303 12.40 4.60 -34.65
C ALA A 303 13.38 3.41 -34.75
N GLY A 304 12.93 2.30 -35.34
CA GLY A 304 13.82 1.17 -35.63
C GLY A 304 14.90 1.55 -36.63
N ALA A 305 16.01 0.80 -36.66
CA ALA A 305 17.13 1.02 -37.59
C ALA A 305 16.73 0.89 -39.08
N ASP A 306 15.59 0.26 -39.37
CA ASP A 306 14.99 0.10 -40.69
C ASP A 306 13.93 1.19 -41.02
N GLY A 307 13.77 2.20 -40.16
CA GLY A 307 12.77 3.25 -40.31
C GLY A 307 11.33 2.81 -40.00
N LYS A 308 11.11 1.57 -39.53
CA LYS A 308 9.77 1.13 -39.11
C LYS A 308 9.48 1.55 -37.67
N LYS A 309 8.19 1.85 -37.42
CA LYS A 309 7.67 2.27 -36.12
C LYS A 309 7.70 1.09 -35.14
N GLU A 310 8.69 1.06 -34.24
CA GLU A 310 8.52 0.39 -32.95
C GLU A 310 7.71 1.33 -32.03
N SER A 311 6.45 1.56 -32.38
CA SER A 311 5.54 2.33 -31.55
C SER A 311 5.05 1.45 -30.41
N VAL A 312 5.11 1.96 -29.17
CA VAL A 312 4.35 1.40 -28.05
C VAL A 312 2.88 1.30 -28.47
N THR A 313 2.33 0.09 -28.46
CA THR A 313 0.92 -0.18 -28.82
C THR A 313 0.14 -0.69 -27.61
N THR A 314 -1.19 -0.58 -27.64
CA THR A 314 -2.06 -1.21 -26.64
C THR A 314 -1.73 -2.69 -26.45
N LYS A 315 -1.54 -3.43 -27.55
CA LYS A 315 -1.19 -4.86 -27.49
C LYS A 315 0.13 -5.07 -26.74
N MET A 316 1.16 -4.27 -27.05
CA MET A 316 2.45 -4.37 -26.36
C MET A 316 2.33 -4.05 -24.86
N LEU A 317 1.55 -3.03 -24.48
CA LEU A 317 1.31 -2.72 -23.07
C LEU A 317 0.61 -3.88 -22.35
N ASN A 318 -0.42 -4.46 -22.97
CA ASN A 318 -1.11 -5.63 -22.44
C ASN A 318 -0.18 -6.84 -22.32
N ASP A 319 0.65 -7.11 -23.34
CA ASP A 319 1.66 -8.18 -23.33
C ASP A 319 2.70 -7.97 -22.20
N ILE A 320 3.07 -6.73 -21.88
CA ILE A 320 3.98 -6.42 -20.75
C ILE A 320 3.35 -6.81 -19.42
N TYR A 321 2.09 -6.43 -19.18
CA TYR A 321 1.42 -6.75 -17.93
C TYR A 321 1.06 -8.22 -17.80
N GLN A 322 0.64 -8.85 -18.89
CA GLN A 322 0.40 -10.30 -18.91
C GLN A 322 1.67 -11.05 -18.53
N LYS A 323 2.81 -10.73 -19.16
CA LYS A 323 4.10 -11.33 -18.79
C LYS A 323 4.54 -10.99 -17.37
N ALA A 324 4.23 -9.80 -16.87
CA ALA A 324 4.55 -9.45 -15.49
C ALA A 324 3.80 -10.34 -14.50
N GLY A 325 2.52 -10.64 -14.77
CA GLY A 325 1.73 -11.57 -13.95
C GLY A 325 2.13 -13.03 -14.13
N ASP A 326 2.34 -13.49 -15.37
CA ASP A 326 2.70 -14.90 -15.65
C ASP A 326 4.05 -15.31 -15.05
N ASN A 327 5.00 -14.36 -14.94
CA ASN A 327 6.32 -14.60 -14.38
C ASN A 327 6.40 -14.35 -12.87
N ASP A 328 5.32 -13.87 -12.25
CA ASP A 328 5.26 -13.58 -10.82
C ASP A 328 4.53 -14.72 -10.08
N PRO A 329 5.27 -15.60 -9.36
CA PRO A 329 4.66 -16.71 -8.64
C PRO A 329 3.79 -16.26 -7.46
N GLU A 330 3.89 -15.00 -7.05
CA GLU A 330 3.07 -14.41 -6.00
C GLU A 330 1.84 -13.67 -6.55
N HIS A 331 1.67 -13.62 -7.88
CA HIS A 331 0.53 -13.03 -8.59
C HIS A 331 0.20 -11.59 -8.14
N LEU A 332 1.22 -10.77 -7.86
CA LEU A 332 1.06 -9.40 -7.40
C LEU A 332 0.46 -8.49 -8.50
N VAL A 333 0.74 -8.80 -9.77
CA VAL A 333 0.11 -8.18 -10.93
C VAL A 333 -0.77 -9.22 -11.62
N ILE A 334 -2.07 -8.97 -11.69
CA ILE A 334 -2.99 -9.76 -12.51
C ILE A 334 -3.31 -8.96 -13.77
N PHE A 335 -3.34 -9.61 -14.93
CA PHE A 335 -3.83 -9.03 -16.17
C PHE A 335 -5.12 -9.74 -16.58
N THR A 336 -6.13 -8.97 -16.99
CA THR A 336 -7.42 -9.52 -17.43
C THR A 336 -7.95 -8.79 -18.67
N MET A 337 -8.72 -9.51 -19.48
CA MET A 337 -9.50 -8.98 -20.61
C MET A 337 -11.01 -9.06 -20.35
N GLU A 338 -11.41 -9.47 -19.14
CA GLU A 338 -12.81 -9.53 -18.71
C GLU A 338 -13.36 -8.13 -18.46
N GLN A 339 -14.68 -7.97 -18.59
CA GLN A 339 -15.36 -6.70 -18.37
C GLN A 339 -15.70 -6.49 -16.89
N ASN A 340 -14.69 -6.14 -16.09
CA ASN A 340 -14.86 -6.03 -14.64
C ASN A 340 -15.50 -4.71 -14.22
N VAL A 341 -16.32 -4.78 -13.17
CA VAL A 341 -16.67 -3.63 -12.34
C VAL A 341 -16.08 -3.80 -10.93
N SER A 342 -16.13 -2.74 -10.13
CA SER A 342 -15.47 -2.70 -8.81
C SER A 342 -15.88 -3.84 -7.86
N THR A 343 -17.11 -4.36 -7.98
CA THR A 343 -17.58 -5.44 -7.09
C THR A 343 -16.98 -6.81 -7.42
N ASP A 344 -16.56 -7.03 -8.66
CA ASP A 344 -16.12 -8.34 -9.14
C ASP A 344 -14.74 -8.71 -8.59
N LEU A 345 -13.96 -7.70 -8.19
CA LEU A 345 -12.57 -7.84 -7.78
C LEU A 345 -12.36 -7.73 -6.26
N ILE A 346 -13.43 -7.53 -5.48
CA ILE A 346 -13.34 -7.42 -4.02
C ILE A 346 -12.69 -8.67 -3.44
N GLY A 347 -11.61 -8.49 -2.65
CA GLY A 347 -10.88 -9.58 -2.03
C GLY A 347 -9.92 -10.32 -2.96
N THR A 348 -9.74 -9.89 -4.22
CA THR A 348 -8.74 -10.46 -5.13
C THR A 348 -7.35 -10.26 -4.55
N ASP A 349 -6.61 -11.36 -4.33
CA ASP A 349 -5.26 -11.30 -3.76
C ASP A 349 -4.22 -10.88 -4.80
N ALA A 350 -4.18 -9.59 -5.12
CA ALA A 350 -3.21 -8.98 -6.02
C ALA A 350 -2.88 -7.56 -5.56
N ALA A 351 -1.67 -7.08 -5.82
CA ALA A 351 -1.35 -5.66 -5.63
C ALA A 351 -2.12 -4.76 -6.60
N ILE A 352 -2.33 -5.24 -7.83
CA ILE A 352 -3.09 -4.56 -8.88
C ILE A 352 -3.66 -5.58 -9.88
N VAL A 353 -4.87 -5.32 -10.37
CA VAL A 353 -5.49 -6.03 -11.50
C VAL A 353 -5.58 -5.07 -12.69
N ILE A 354 -4.86 -5.34 -13.77
CA ILE A 354 -4.81 -4.52 -14.98
C ILE A 354 -6.00 -4.85 -15.89
N GLU A 355 -6.82 -3.84 -16.17
CA GLU A 355 -7.99 -3.92 -17.06
C GLU A 355 -7.55 -3.73 -18.52
N GLY A 356 -7.14 -4.84 -19.14
CA GLY A 356 -6.55 -4.86 -20.47
C GLY A 356 -7.49 -4.42 -21.59
N GLN A 357 -8.80 -4.62 -21.41
CA GLN A 357 -9.78 -4.33 -22.46
C GLN A 357 -9.92 -2.81 -22.72
N PHE A 358 -9.68 -1.99 -21.69
CA PHE A 358 -9.91 -0.54 -21.75
C PHE A 358 -8.62 0.29 -21.95
N ASN A 359 -7.46 -0.36 -21.85
CA ASN A 359 -6.16 0.24 -22.15
C ASN A 359 -6.13 0.77 -23.59
N HIS A 360 -5.55 1.95 -23.80
CA HIS A 360 -5.42 2.50 -25.15
C HIS A 360 -4.20 3.38 -25.31
N THR A 361 -3.69 3.40 -26.54
CA THR A 361 -2.54 4.22 -26.95
C THR A 361 -2.91 5.14 -28.11
N ARG A 362 -2.32 6.33 -28.15
CA ARG A 362 -2.37 7.25 -29.29
C ARG A 362 -0.97 7.76 -29.60
N THR A 363 -0.51 7.54 -30.82
CA THR A 363 0.75 8.11 -31.31
C THR A 363 0.53 9.54 -31.78
N ALA A 364 1.45 10.43 -31.42
CA ALA A 364 1.53 11.79 -31.90
C ALA A 364 2.98 12.18 -32.18
N PHE A 365 3.17 13.30 -32.85
CA PHE A 365 4.47 13.96 -32.95
C PHE A 365 4.37 15.28 -32.21
N ILE A 366 5.37 15.58 -31.40
CA ILE A 366 5.50 16.85 -30.69
C ILE A 366 6.68 17.63 -31.28
N ASP A 367 6.50 18.93 -31.46
CA ASP A 367 7.58 19.81 -31.90
C ASP A 367 8.25 20.37 -30.64
N VAL A 368 9.54 20.05 -30.49
CA VAL A 368 10.37 20.51 -29.37
C VAL A 368 11.26 21.64 -29.88
N ASP A 369 11.08 22.83 -29.33
CA ASP A 369 12.00 23.95 -29.57
C ASP A 369 13.34 23.64 -28.88
N VAL A 370 14.39 23.42 -29.68
CA VAL A 370 15.73 23.13 -29.16
C VAL A 370 16.56 24.39 -28.93
N ALA A 371 16.14 25.54 -29.47
CA ALA A 371 16.86 26.80 -29.30
C ALA A 371 16.80 27.29 -27.85
N GLY A 372 15.73 26.94 -27.13
CA GLY A 372 15.56 27.24 -25.70
C GLY A 372 16.21 26.24 -24.74
N ILE A 373 16.80 25.14 -25.23
CA ILE A 373 17.39 24.10 -24.37
C ILE A 373 18.85 24.45 -24.06
N PRO A 374 19.24 24.58 -22.78
CA PRO A 374 20.63 24.89 -22.43
C PRO A 374 21.61 23.83 -22.95
N ASN A 375 22.81 24.28 -23.35
CA ASN A 375 23.92 23.43 -23.78
C ASN A 375 23.70 22.65 -25.09
N ILE A 376 22.72 23.02 -25.90
CA ILE A 376 22.62 22.54 -27.29
C ILE A 376 23.58 23.34 -28.18
N PRO A 377 24.47 22.71 -28.97
CA PRO A 377 25.36 23.41 -29.88
C PRO A 377 24.59 24.26 -30.89
N GLU A 378 25.02 25.51 -31.11
CA GLU A 378 24.35 26.45 -32.01
C GLU A 378 24.26 25.91 -33.45
N GLU A 379 25.26 25.15 -33.89
CA GLU A 379 25.27 24.49 -35.20
C GLU A 379 24.13 23.48 -35.35
N LEU A 380 23.77 22.75 -34.28
CA LEU A 380 22.66 21.81 -34.30
C LEU A 380 21.32 22.56 -34.39
N VAL A 381 21.19 23.69 -33.70
CA VAL A 381 19.99 24.54 -33.77
C VAL A 381 19.81 25.10 -35.18
N LYS A 382 20.89 25.60 -35.80
CA LYS A 382 20.87 26.12 -37.19
C LYS A 382 20.57 25.04 -38.23
N ALA A 383 20.97 23.80 -37.97
CA ALA A 383 20.70 22.66 -38.86
C ALA A 383 19.23 22.21 -38.86
N LEU A 384 18.43 22.61 -37.86
CA LEU A 384 17.04 22.19 -37.72
C LEU A 384 16.07 23.24 -38.31
N PRO A 385 15.03 22.81 -39.05
CA PRO A 385 13.99 23.71 -39.53
C PRO A 385 13.34 24.47 -38.38
N GLN A 386 13.42 25.80 -38.41
CA GLN A 386 12.88 26.70 -37.38
C GLN A 386 13.44 26.46 -35.97
N GLY A 387 14.59 25.78 -35.82
CA GLY A 387 15.15 25.42 -34.52
C GLY A 387 14.32 24.39 -33.75
N THR A 388 13.44 23.64 -34.44
CA THR A 388 12.54 22.65 -33.82
C THR A 388 12.91 21.23 -34.20
N MET A 389 12.80 20.31 -33.23
CA MET A 389 12.93 18.87 -33.45
C MET A 389 11.57 18.19 -33.26
N ARG A 390 11.12 17.49 -34.30
CA ARG A 390 9.86 16.76 -34.26
C ARG A 390 10.06 15.35 -33.67
N VAL A 391 9.54 15.12 -32.47
CA VAL A 391 9.75 13.90 -31.70
C VAL A 391 8.49 13.02 -31.71
N PRO A 392 8.58 11.73 -32.07
CA PRO A 392 7.45 10.82 -31.98
C PRO A 392 7.22 10.37 -30.53
N VAL A 393 5.98 10.49 -30.07
CA VAL A 393 5.56 10.08 -28.73
C VAL A 393 4.33 9.20 -28.80
N VAL A 394 4.18 8.32 -27.81
CA VAL A 394 2.95 7.55 -27.60
C VAL A 394 2.37 7.97 -26.27
N HIS A 395 1.16 8.50 -26.30
CA HIS A 395 0.35 8.69 -25.11
C HIS A 395 -0.45 7.41 -24.84
N ALA A 396 -0.43 6.94 -23.61
CA ALA A 396 -1.15 5.75 -23.17
C ALA A 396 -2.04 6.07 -21.97
N LYS A 397 -3.18 5.39 -21.91
CA LYS A 397 -4.02 5.33 -20.72
C LYS A 397 -4.16 3.88 -20.30
N ILE A 398 -3.82 3.60 -19.05
CA ILE A 398 -3.76 2.27 -18.45
C ILE A 398 -4.63 2.26 -17.19
N PHE A 399 -5.42 1.21 -17.02
CA PHE A 399 -6.38 1.08 -15.95
C PHE A 399 -5.98 -0.07 -15.01
N GLY A 400 -5.98 0.20 -13.71
CA GLY A 400 -5.61 -0.80 -12.70
C GLY A 400 -6.53 -0.74 -11.49
N TRP A 401 -7.23 -1.83 -11.23
CA TRP A 401 -8.07 -2.04 -10.05
C TRP A 401 -7.23 -2.49 -8.86
N TYR A 402 -7.59 -2.06 -7.66
CA TYR A 402 -6.99 -2.51 -6.42
C TYR A 402 -8.00 -2.47 -5.26
N ASP A 403 -8.09 -3.59 -4.55
CA ASP A 403 -8.79 -3.65 -3.27
C ASP A 403 -7.97 -2.85 -2.25
N ASN A 404 -8.37 -1.59 -2.05
CA ASN A 404 -7.67 -0.64 -1.22
C ASN A 404 -7.64 -1.00 0.28
N GLU A 405 -8.30 -2.09 0.70
CA GLU A 405 -8.29 -2.56 2.08
C GLU A 405 -7.67 -3.94 2.20
N TYR A 406 -8.26 -4.99 1.61
CA TYR A 406 -7.82 -6.37 1.83
C TYR A 406 -6.83 -6.87 0.76
N GLY A 407 -7.36 -7.18 -0.42
CA GLY A 407 -6.64 -7.90 -1.48
C GLY A 407 -5.33 -7.25 -1.91
N SER A 408 -5.31 -5.93 -2.08
CA SER A 408 -4.08 -5.20 -2.41
C SER A 408 -3.36 -4.70 -1.16
N TYR A 409 -4.02 -4.01 -0.24
CA TYR A 409 -3.25 -3.34 0.82
C TYR A 409 -2.84 -4.26 1.97
N THR A 410 -3.81 -4.87 2.65
CA THR A 410 -3.56 -5.70 3.83
C THR A 410 -2.70 -6.91 3.50
N ASN A 411 -2.97 -7.59 2.38
CA ASN A 411 -2.19 -8.77 2.00
C ASN A 411 -0.74 -8.42 1.69
N ARG A 412 -0.47 -7.35 0.93
CA ARG A 412 0.91 -6.90 0.63
C ARG A 412 1.66 -6.42 1.86
N MET A 413 0.97 -5.76 2.80
CA MET A 413 1.55 -5.43 4.09
C MET A 413 1.83 -6.68 4.93
N GLY A 414 0.94 -7.67 4.89
CA GLY A 414 1.13 -8.96 5.54
C GLY A 414 2.30 -9.76 4.97
N ASP A 415 2.48 -9.75 3.65
CA ASP A 415 3.65 -10.30 2.96
C ASP A 415 4.94 -9.61 3.42
N LEU A 416 4.94 -8.27 3.46
CA LEU A 416 6.05 -7.50 4.00
C LEU A 416 6.34 -7.86 5.47
N ALA A 417 5.31 -8.05 6.29
CA ALA A 417 5.48 -8.40 7.69
C ALA A 417 6.16 -9.78 7.87
N VAL A 418 5.75 -10.77 7.06
CA VAL A 418 6.39 -12.09 7.05
C VAL A 418 7.83 -11.99 6.57
N TYR A 419 8.08 -11.26 5.49
CA TYR A 419 9.42 -11.05 4.95
C TYR A 419 10.36 -10.39 5.96
N VAL A 420 9.89 -9.32 6.60
CA VAL A 420 10.64 -8.59 7.64
C VAL A 420 10.96 -9.51 8.80
N HIS A 421 9.97 -10.25 9.32
CA HIS A 421 10.22 -11.20 10.41
C HIS A 421 11.26 -12.26 10.03
N LYS A 422 11.15 -12.88 8.84
CA LYS A 422 12.14 -13.86 8.37
C LYS A 422 13.54 -13.27 8.22
N SER A 423 13.63 -11.97 7.93
CA SER A 423 14.91 -11.25 7.78
C SER A 423 15.49 -10.78 9.12
N MET A 424 14.75 -10.93 10.22
CA MET A 424 15.20 -10.60 11.58
C MET A 424 15.87 -11.78 12.30
N SER A 425 15.59 -13.01 11.84
CA SER A 425 16.11 -14.26 12.40
C SER A 425 17.54 -14.58 12.01
#